data_AF-A0A7C1M2M1-F1
#
_entry.id   AF-A0A7C1M2M1-F1
#
_cell.length_a   1.000
_cell.length_b   1.000
_cell.length_c   1.000
_cell.angle_alpha   90.00
_cell.angle_beta   90.00
_cell.angle_gamma   90.00
#
_symmetry.space_group_name_H-M   'P 1'
#
loop_
_entity.id
_entity.type
_entity.pdbx_description
1 polymer ?
#
loop_
_entity_poly.entity_id
_entity_poly.type
_entity_poly.pdbx_seq_one_letter_code
_entity_poly.pdbx_strand_id
1 'polypeptide(L)'
;MYRERLVGTEVRSQSARRLQTLLLDYHDFRYRKADHRLSSSAHIIADWQVERLKKTHQDLYQNPHYQAGLEFLLTDLYAPASMTRRDDNIDRVFPKMVKWLPDHLLETLAGLVELNLITQQLDFELAELLDERDIHAA
;
A
#
# COMPACT_ATOMS: atom_id res chain seq x y z
N MET A 1 -11.86 -17.29 0.35
CA MET A 1 -11.32 -17.36 -1.03
C MET A 1 -9.97 -16.65 -1.22
N TYR A 2 -9.86 -15.34 -1.00
CA TYR A 2 -8.60 -14.60 -1.20
C TYR A 2 -7.45 -15.12 -0.34
N ARG A 3 -7.64 -15.10 0.99
CA ARG A 3 -6.66 -15.52 2.01
C ARG A 3 -6.24 -16.99 1.85
N GLU A 4 -7.21 -17.88 1.62
CA GLU A 4 -6.98 -19.32 1.46
C GLU A 4 -6.06 -19.65 0.27
N ARG A 5 -6.23 -18.95 -0.86
CA ARG A 5 -5.37 -19.15 -2.03
C ARG A 5 -3.97 -18.62 -1.83
N LEU A 6 -3.83 -17.46 -1.19
CA LEU A 6 -2.52 -16.93 -0.84
C LEU A 6 -1.78 -17.91 0.07
N VAL A 7 -2.39 -18.34 1.17
CA VAL A 7 -1.80 -19.31 2.12
C VAL A 7 -1.50 -20.67 1.46
N GLY A 8 -2.37 -21.13 0.56
CA GLY A 8 -2.20 -22.40 -0.14
C GLY A 8 -1.15 -22.39 -1.27
N THR A 9 -0.61 -21.23 -1.63
CA THR A 9 0.41 -21.12 -2.68
C THR A 9 1.79 -21.48 -2.12
N GLU A 10 2.43 -22.51 -2.67
CA GLU A 10 3.78 -22.91 -2.29
C GLU A 10 4.81 -21.84 -2.73
N VAL A 11 5.57 -21.31 -1.78
CA VAL A 11 6.57 -20.25 -1.99
C VAL A 11 7.98 -20.75 -1.69
N ARG A 12 8.85 -20.72 -2.71
CA ARG A 12 10.17 -21.37 -2.65
C ARG A 12 11.32 -20.43 -2.29
N SER A 13 11.18 -19.14 -2.56
CA SER A 13 12.20 -18.12 -2.25
C SER A 13 11.81 -17.24 -1.06
N GLN A 14 12.80 -16.53 -0.50
CA GLN A 14 12.59 -15.57 0.59
C GLN A 14 11.74 -14.39 0.11
N SER A 15 12.00 -13.86 -1.08
CA SER A 15 11.27 -12.74 -1.68
C SER A 15 9.80 -13.10 -1.95
N ALA A 16 9.53 -14.33 -2.39
CA ALA A 16 8.16 -14.84 -2.55
C ALA A 16 7.40 -14.95 -1.22
N ARG A 17 8.07 -15.45 -0.16
CA ARG A 17 7.48 -15.50 1.20
C ARG A 17 7.22 -14.10 1.73
N ARG A 18 8.16 -13.19 1.57
CA ARG A 18 8.03 -11.80 2.01
C ARG A 18 6.82 -11.14 1.34
N LEU A 19 6.70 -11.27 0.01
CA LEU A 19 5.54 -10.77 -0.73
C LEU A 19 4.23 -11.41 -0.25
N GLN A 20 4.22 -12.74 0.00
CA GLN A 20 3.03 -13.44 0.51
C GLN A 20 2.57 -12.86 1.85
N THR A 21 3.49 -12.71 2.81
CA THR A 21 3.20 -12.15 4.13
C THR A 21 2.64 -10.74 4.01
N LEU A 22 3.31 -9.87 3.24
CA LEU A 22 2.87 -8.49 3.05
C LEU A 22 1.49 -8.39 2.39
N LEU A 23 1.19 -9.25 1.42
CA LEU A 23 -0.14 -9.28 0.79
C LEU A 23 -1.25 -9.75 1.75
N LEU A 24 -0.92 -10.61 2.71
CA LEU A 24 -1.85 -11.02 3.78
C LEU A 24 -2.04 -9.89 4.79
N ASP A 25 -0.95 -9.29 5.28
CA ASP A 25 -1.00 -8.19 6.25
C ASP A 25 -1.76 -6.99 5.69
N TYR A 26 -1.50 -6.67 4.43
CA TYR A 26 -2.18 -5.61 3.71
C TYR A 26 -3.67 -5.86 3.55
N HIS A 27 -4.05 -7.10 3.21
CA HIS A 27 -5.45 -7.50 3.15
C HIS A 27 -6.14 -7.36 4.50
N ASP A 28 -5.54 -7.89 5.57
CA ASP A 28 -6.08 -7.86 6.92
C ASP A 28 -6.18 -6.41 7.44
N PHE A 29 -5.23 -5.53 7.10
CA PHE A 29 -5.28 -4.11 7.41
C PHE A 29 -6.43 -3.40 6.66
N ARG A 30 -6.58 -3.64 5.36
CA ARG A 30 -7.64 -3.01 4.53
C ARG A 30 -9.04 -3.35 5.04
N TYR A 31 -9.29 -4.61 5.41
CA TYR A 31 -10.57 -5.02 5.99
C TYR A 31 -10.85 -4.33 7.32
N ARG A 32 -9.87 -4.26 8.22
CA ARG A 32 -10.02 -3.53 9.50
C ARG A 32 -10.29 -2.05 9.30
N LYS A 33 -9.59 -1.40 8.36
CA LYS A 33 -9.73 0.02 8.04
C LYS A 33 -11.08 0.35 7.41
N ALA A 34 -11.60 -0.51 6.52
CA ALA A 34 -12.82 -0.24 5.77
C ALA A 34 -14.05 0.00 6.67
N ASP A 35 -14.17 -0.77 7.75
CA ASP A 35 -15.29 -0.67 8.70
C ASP A 35 -15.03 0.32 9.86
N HIS A 36 -13.88 1.00 9.86
CA HIS A 36 -13.51 1.91 10.94
C HIS A 36 -14.11 3.30 10.78
N ARG A 37 -14.56 3.91 11.89
CA ARG A 37 -15.16 5.27 11.91
C ARG A 37 -14.23 6.36 11.36
N LEU A 38 -12.91 6.16 11.48
CA LEU A 38 -11.89 7.10 10.99
C LEU A 38 -11.46 6.85 9.54
N SER A 39 -12.09 5.93 8.82
CA SER A 39 -11.74 5.61 7.44
C SER A 39 -11.78 6.86 6.55
N SER A 40 -12.80 7.70 6.68
CA SER A 40 -12.90 8.96 5.93
C SER A 40 -11.79 9.95 6.29
N SER A 41 -11.49 10.12 7.58
CA SER A 41 -10.40 10.98 8.05
C SER A 41 -9.04 10.52 7.53
N ALA A 42 -8.78 9.20 7.51
CA ALA A 42 -7.56 8.64 6.97
C ALA A 42 -7.40 8.90 5.45
N HIS A 43 -8.50 8.95 4.69
CA HIS A 43 -8.44 9.35 3.26
C HIS A 43 -8.07 10.82 3.09
N ILE A 44 -8.69 11.72 3.88
CA ILE A 44 -8.37 13.16 3.84
C ILE A 44 -6.90 13.39 4.22
N ILE A 45 -6.41 12.67 5.24
CA ILE A 45 -5.01 12.72 5.64
C ILE A 45 -4.10 12.23 4.51
N ALA A 46 -4.43 11.11 3.85
CA ALA A 46 -3.63 10.60 2.74
C ALA A 46 -3.52 11.63 1.60
N ASP A 47 -4.61 12.29 1.22
CA ASP A 47 -4.60 13.35 0.20
C ASP A 47 -3.71 14.53 0.63
N TRP A 48 -3.80 14.96 1.90
CA TRP A 48 -2.93 15.99 2.45
C TRP A 48 -1.45 15.55 2.46
N GLN A 49 -1.17 14.30 2.80
CA GLN A 49 0.19 13.75 2.83
C GLN A 49 0.82 13.71 1.45
N VAL A 50 0.06 13.33 0.41
CA VAL A 50 0.52 13.37 -0.98
C VAL A 50 0.99 14.78 -1.35
N GLU A 51 0.18 15.79 -1.06
CA GLU A 51 0.54 17.19 -1.36
C GLU A 51 1.70 17.70 -0.50
N ARG A 52 1.74 17.33 0.79
CA ARG A 52 2.85 17.63 1.68
C ARG A 52 4.16 17.03 1.17
N LEU A 53 4.16 15.77 0.75
CA LEU A 53 5.36 15.07 0.28
C LEU A 53 5.91 15.71 -1.00
N LYS A 54 5.05 16.02 -1.98
CA LYS A 54 5.43 16.75 -3.20
C LYS A 54 6.09 18.10 -2.88
N LYS A 55 5.55 18.82 -1.90
CA LYS A 55 6.06 20.14 -1.51
C LYS A 55 7.38 20.05 -0.74
N THR A 56 7.48 19.13 0.21
CA THR A 56 8.63 19.00 1.12
C THR A 56 9.84 18.33 0.49
N HIS A 57 9.63 17.51 -0.55
CA HIS A 57 10.67 16.79 -1.29
C HIS A 57 10.64 17.17 -2.78
N GLN A 58 10.39 18.45 -3.06
CA GLN A 58 10.25 18.96 -4.42
C GLN A 58 11.53 18.73 -5.26
N ASP A 59 12.69 18.80 -4.62
CA ASP A 59 13.99 18.51 -5.23
C ASP A 59 14.07 17.08 -5.78
N LEU A 60 13.56 16.09 -5.03
CA LEU A 60 13.45 14.71 -5.49
C LEU A 60 12.40 14.57 -6.59
N TYR A 61 11.25 15.25 -6.43
CA TYR A 61 10.16 15.20 -7.42
C TYR A 61 10.55 15.82 -8.78
N GLN A 62 11.42 16.82 -8.77
CA GLN A 62 11.95 17.47 -9.97
C GLN A 62 13.17 16.73 -10.57
N ASN A 63 13.76 15.79 -9.84
CA ASN A 63 14.90 15.03 -10.34
C ASN A 63 14.43 13.97 -11.35
N PRO A 64 14.90 14.00 -12.61
CA PRO A 64 14.47 13.06 -13.64
C PRO A 64 14.70 11.58 -13.29
N HIS A 65 15.66 11.28 -12.40
CA HIS A 65 15.95 9.90 -11.98
C HIS A 65 14.89 9.34 -11.03
N TYR A 66 14.16 10.20 -10.30
CA TYR A 66 13.18 9.80 -9.29
C TYR A 66 11.74 10.10 -9.70
N GLN A 67 11.54 11.03 -10.64
CA GLN A 67 10.23 11.55 -11.02
C GLN A 67 9.22 10.44 -11.32
N ALA A 68 9.56 9.48 -12.19
CA ALA A 68 8.63 8.41 -12.57
C ALA A 68 8.23 7.50 -11.39
N GLY A 69 9.18 7.20 -10.49
CA GLY A 69 8.92 6.37 -9.31
C GLY A 69 8.08 7.11 -8.26
N LEU A 70 8.33 8.42 -8.08
CA LEU A 70 7.56 9.26 -7.17
C LEU A 70 6.16 9.56 -7.68
N GLU A 71 5.99 9.76 -8.99
CA GLU A 71 4.68 9.88 -9.61
C GLU A 71 3.89 8.60 -9.36
N PHE A 72 4.42 7.43 -9.72
CA PHE A 72 3.80 6.13 -9.45
C PHE A 72 3.48 5.91 -7.97
N LEU A 73 4.39 6.26 -7.05
CA LEU A 73 4.13 6.16 -5.61
C LEU A 73 2.91 7.00 -5.21
N LEU A 74 2.88 8.27 -5.61
CA LEU A 74 1.89 9.23 -5.12
C LEU A 74 0.53 9.10 -5.80
N THR A 75 0.47 8.60 -7.04
CA THR A 75 -0.78 8.46 -7.80
C THR A 75 -1.38 7.06 -7.76
N ASP A 76 -0.54 6.02 -7.77
CA ASP A 76 -0.98 4.64 -7.98
C ASP A 76 -0.87 3.77 -6.74
N LEU A 77 0.08 4.06 -5.85
CA LEU A 77 0.26 3.31 -4.61
C LEU A 77 -0.39 3.99 -3.41
N TYR A 78 -0.08 5.26 -3.15
CA TYR A 78 -0.37 5.88 -1.86
C TYR A 78 -1.86 6.23 -1.67
N ALA A 79 -2.47 6.95 -2.61
CA ALA A 79 -3.86 7.39 -2.51
C ALA A 79 -4.63 7.02 -3.78
N PRO A 80 -5.03 5.75 -3.97
CA PRO A 80 -5.69 5.37 -5.20
C PRO A 80 -7.13 5.90 -5.17
N ALA A 81 -7.43 6.88 -6.02
CA ALA A 81 -8.79 7.39 -6.25
C ALA A 81 -9.81 6.30 -6.71
N SER A 82 -9.37 5.05 -6.91
CA SER A 82 -10.20 3.93 -7.38
C SER A 82 -9.63 2.57 -6.95
N MET A 83 -9.51 2.38 -5.65
CA MET A 83 -8.84 1.23 -5.04
C MET A 83 -9.65 -0.08 -4.94
N THR A 84 -10.77 -0.17 -5.65
CA THR A 84 -11.73 -1.27 -5.50
C THR A 84 -11.62 -2.33 -6.60
N ARG A 85 -10.61 -2.30 -7.48
CA ARG A 85 -10.52 -3.26 -8.61
C ARG A 85 -9.17 -3.94 -8.86
N ARG A 86 -8.04 -3.32 -8.49
CA ARG A 86 -6.70 -3.95 -8.71
C ARG A 86 -6.46 -5.14 -7.77
N ASP A 87 -6.94 -5.04 -6.53
CA ASP A 87 -6.64 -6.00 -5.46
C ASP A 87 -7.52 -7.25 -5.49
N ASP A 88 -8.71 -7.15 -6.09
CA ASP A 88 -9.71 -8.24 -6.17
C ASP A 88 -9.22 -9.49 -6.91
N ASN A 89 -8.09 -9.38 -7.61
CA ASN A 89 -7.50 -10.47 -8.38
C ASN A 89 -6.11 -10.91 -7.86
N ILE A 90 -5.60 -10.36 -6.77
CA ILE A 90 -4.26 -10.74 -6.27
C ILE A 90 -4.22 -12.25 -5.94
N ASP A 91 -5.29 -12.83 -5.41
CA ASP A 91 -5.41 -14.27 -5.16
C ASP A 91 -5.26 -15.14 -6.42
N ARG A 92 -5.58 -14.59 -7.60
CA ARG A 92 -5.46 -15.25 -8.91
C ARG A 92 -4.11 -15.00 -9.57
N VAL A 93 -3.53 -13.83 -9.34
CA VAL A 93 -2.29 -13.40 -10.01
C VAL A 93 -1.06 -13.86 -9.21
N PHE A 94 -1.13 -13.87 -7.88
CA PHE A 94 -0.01 -14.25 -7.00
C PHE A 94 0.61 -15.62 -7.32
N PRO A 95 -0.15 -16.71 -7.53
CA PRO A 95 0.45 -18.00 -7.89
C PRO A 95 1.21 -17.95 -9.23
N LYS A 96 0.76 -17.12 -10.18
CA LYS A 96 1.44 -16.92 -11.46
C LYS A 96 2.71 -16.10 -11.29
N MET A 97 2.68 -15.08 -10.43
CA MET A 97 3.85 -14.25 -10.10
C MET A 97 4.96 -15.11 -9.51
N VAL A 98 4.67 -15.88 -8.46
CA VAL A 98 5.66 -16.75 -7.80
C VAL A 98 6.20 -17.81 -8.75
N LYS A 99 5.38 -18.31 -9.68
CA LYS A 99 5.80 -19.32 -10.66
C LYS A 99 6.71 -18.77 -11.76
N TRP A 100 6.49 -17.54 -12.22
CA TRP A 100 7.11 -17.04 -13.45
C TRP A 100 8.05 -15.85 -13.27
N LEU A 101 7.92 -15.06 -12.21
CA LEU A 101 8.76 -13.89 -12.01
C LEU A 101 10.13 -14.28 -11.44
N PRO A 102 11.21 -13.65 -11.94
CA PRO A 102 12.51 -13.63 -11.27
C PRO A 102 12.41 -13.16 -9.82
N ASP A 103 13.27 -13.70 -8.95
CA ASP A 103 13.21 -13.42 -7.52
C ASP A 103 13.39 -11.93 -7.17
N HIS A 104 14.29 -11.23 -7.87
CA HIS A 104 14.49 -9.79 -7.66
C HIS A 104 13.25 -8.95 -8.00
N LEU A 105 12.41 -9.39 -8.94
CA LEU A 105 11.15 -8.71 -9.24
C LEU A 105 10.11 -8.95 -8.14
N LEU A 106 10.10 -10.15 -7.55
CA LEU A 106 9.26 -10.43 -6.37
C LEU A 106 9.68 -9.56 -5.18
N GLU A 107 10.98 -9.34 -5.00
CA GLU A 107 11.50 -8.46 -3.94
C GLU A 107 11.12 -7.00 -4.17
N THR A 108 11.22 -6.50 -5.40
CA THR A 108 10.74 -5.16 -5.76
C THR A 108 9.25 -5.01 -5.46
N LEU A 109 8.44 -6.00 -5.86
CA LEU A 109 7.00 -5.99 -5.60
C LEU A 109 6.67 -6.04 -4.11
N ALA A 110 7.42 -6.82 -3.32
CA ALA A 110 7.30 -6.83 -1.87
C ALA A 110 7.58 -5.43 -1.30
N GLY A 111 8.63 -4.75 -1.78
CA GLY A 111 8.91 -3.36 -1.41
C GLY A 111 7.76 -2.40 -1.72
N LEU A 112 7.09 -2.55 -2.88
CA LEU A 112 5.95 -1.71 -3.23
C LEU A 112 4.72 -1.95 -2.35
N VAL A 113 4.41 -3.22 -2.04
CA VAL A 113 3.30 -3.57 -1.14
C VAL A 113 3.58 -3.10 0.28
N GLU A 114 4.80 -3.28 0.77
CA GLU A 114 5.22 -2.80 2.09
C GLU A 114 5.12 -1.27 2.17
N LEU A 115 5.65 -0.56 1.18
CA LEU A 115 5.56 0.90 1.14
C LEU A 115 4.12 1.38 1.19
N ASN A 116 3.23 0.75 0.42
CA ASN A 116 1.80 1.04 0.41
C ASN A 116 1.14 0.78 1.79
N LEU A 117 1.45 -0.37 2.39
CA LEU A 117 0.92 -0.74 3.70
C LEU A 117 1.36 0.25 4.79
N ILE A 118 2.66 0.55 4.86
CA ILE A 118 3.23 1.43 5.88
C ILE A 118 2.64 2.84 5.75
N THR A 119 2.56 3.40 4.54
CA THR A 119 2.03 4.75 4.38
C THR A 119 0.57 4.85 4.83
N GLN A 120 -0.25 3.83 4.52
CA GLN A 120 -1.63 3.82 4.99
C GLN A 120 -1.79 3.55 6.49
N GLN A 121 -0.89 2.76 7.09
CA GLN A 121 -0.86 2.56 8.55
C GLN A 121 -0.55 3.88 9.25
N LEU A 122 0.47 4.60 8.78
CA LEU A 122 0.85 5.90 9.34
C LEU A 122 -0.26 6.95 9.24
N ASP A 123 -1.01 6.97 8.13
CA ASP A 123 -2.14 7.89 7.96
C ASP A 123 -3.29 7.55 8.91
N PHE A 124 -3.51 6.27 9.16
CA PHE A 124 -4.53 5.80 10.07
C PHE A 124 -4.16 6.10 11.53
N GLU A 125 -2.90 5.84 11.92
CA GLU A 125 -2.38 6.24 13.23
C GLU A 125 -2.46 7.76 13.45
N LEU A 126 -2.16 8.54 12.40
CA LEU A 126 -2.33 9.99 12.47
C LEU A 126 -3.81 10.40 12.64
N ALA A 127 -4.73 9.70 11.98
CA ALA A 127 -6.16 9.94 12.16
C ALA A 127 -6.60 9.69 13.61
N GLU A 128 -6.13 8.60 14.21
CA GLU A 128 -6.39 8.26 15.61
C GLU A 128 -5.86 9.35 16.56
N LEU A 129 -4.61 9.78 16.37
CA LEU A 129 -3.99 10.84 17.18
C LEU A 129 -4.70 12.19 17.07
N LEU A 130 -5.23 12.53 15.89
CA LEU A 130 -5.97 13.77 15.68
C LEU A 130 -7.36 13.70 16.33
N ASP A 131 -8.05 12.56 16.20
CA ASP A 131 -9.35 12.33 16.84
C ASP A 131 -9.26 12.35 18.37
N GLU A 132 -8.21 11.74 18.95
CA GLU A 132 -7.92 11.81 20.39
C GLU A 132 -7.70 13.23 20.91
N ARG A 133 -7.25 14.13 20.03
CA ARG A 133 -6.99 15.55 20.35
C ARG A 133 -8.14 16.48 19.97
N ASP A 134 -9.27 15.94 19.55
CA ASP A 134 -10.43 16.71 19.07
C ASP A 134 -10.09 17.63 17.87
N ILE A 135 -9.13 17.19 17.04
CA ILE A 135 -8.73 17.87 15.81
C ILE A 135 -9.36 17.11 14.64
N HIS A 136 -10.46 17.63 14.12
CA HIS A 136 -11.10 17.02 12.96
C HIS A 136 -10.45 17.51 11.66
N ALA A 137 -10.15 16.56 10.77
CA ALA A 137 -9.80 16.89 9.39
C ALA A 137 -11.02 17.57 8.74
N ALA A 138 -10.84 18.80 8.29
CA ALA A 138 -11.89 19.67 7.73
C ALA A 138 -12.27 19.29 6.29
#